data_AF-A0A7S3DF47-F1
#
_entry.id   AF-A0A7S3DF47-F1
#
_cell.length_a   1.000
_cell.length_b   1.000
_cell.length_c   1.000
_cell.angle_alpha   90.00
_cell.angle_beta   90.00
_cell.angle_gamma   90.00
#
_symmetry.space_group_name_H-M   'P 1'
#
loop_
_entity.id
_entity.type
_entity.pdbx_description
1 polymer ?
#
loop_
_entity_poly.entity_id
_entity_poly.type
_entity_poly.pdbx_seq_one_letter_code
_entity_poly.pdbx_strand_id
1 'polypeptide(L)'
;MRAHGFEQLRSVIVDKLQAGQELSDVDITACLKAATSSEEVGSRGFVLDGWPRTEAQAILLEEAGIVPSTVVEISTSDATCRARGPIDVEPQLDSYHRSNSKSTPSSFYRRLRGNVVTVDGEQSRWAVYAAAERSVMATQQAESHYRQRISAGQPAKLSTLGGVISLDSFRRGLSAEFGGYCPVSFKGWMKMVVKEVGTSKTPRRRQHAAVHDAEYDVVEPHLCLFGGVTSFAAVGSNEKVLENAVEYDGKYYKLAGDDEVKLFLDKPDFFLHRSRIEDVPHHIPLLQVSSFAFAYRTSTCM
;
A
#
# COMPACT_ATOMS: atom_id res chain seq x y z
N MET A 1 -17.21 32.42 -14.15
CA MET A 1 -18.00 31.21 -14.50
C MET A 1 -18.26 30.27 -13.33
N ARG A 2 -17.38 30.11 -12.32
CA ARG A 2 -17.63 29.19 -11.17
C ARG A 2 -18.85 29.53 -10.31
N ALA A 3 -19.13 30.82 -10.04
CA ALA A 3 -20.21 31.23 -9.14
C ALA A 3 -21.63 30.82 -9.62
N HIS A 4 -21.87 30.75 -10.92
CA HIS A 4 -23.20 30.41 -11.46
C HIS A 4 -23.58 28.94 -11.22
N GLY A 5 -22.62 28.01 -11.21
CA GLY A 5 -22.90 26.59 -10.97
C GLY A 5 -23.29 26.30 -9.52
N PHE A 6 -22.67 27.00 -8.56
CA PHE A 6 -23.00 26.87 -7.14
C PHE A 6 -24.39 27.38 -6.81
N GLU A 7 -24.77 28.53 -7.39
CA GLU A 7 -26.09 29.12 -7.12
C GLU A 7 -27.21 28.26 -7.72
N GLN A 8 -26.99 27.66 -8.89
CA GLN A 8 -27.93 26.71 -9.50
C GLN A 8 -28.11 25.45 -8.65
N LEU A 9 -27.00 24.84 -8.20
CA LEU A 9 -27.04 23.68 -7.32
C LEU A 9 -27.80 24.01 -6.03
N ARG A 10 -27.49 25.15 -5.41
CA ARG A 10 -28.16 25.61 -4.19
C ARG A 10 -29.67 25.73 -4.39
N SER A 11 -30.13 26.38 -5.45
CA SER A 11 -31.56 26.53 -5.73
C SER A 11 -32.26 25.19 -5.80
N VAL A 12 -31.72 24.25 -6.60
CA VAL A 12 -32.31 22.91 -6.78
C VAL A 12 -32.41 22.15 -5.45
N ILE A 13 -31.37 22.22 -4.63
CA ILE A 13 -31.33 21.52 -3.33
C ILE A 13 -32.32 22.14 -2.35
N VAL A 14 -32.39 23.48 -2.29
CA VAL A 14 -33.34 24.18 -1.43
C VAL A 14 -34.78 23.86 -1.84
N ASP A 15 -35.09 23.85 -3.13
CA ASP A 15 -36.43 23.52 -3.64
C ASP A 15 -36.85 22.09 -3.26
N LYS A 16 -35.94 21.11 -3.41
CA LYS A 16 -36.18 19.72 -2.98
C LYS A 16 -36.47 19.63 -1.48
N LEU A 17 -35.64 20.28 -0.66
CA LEU A 17 -35.80 20.27 0.79
C LEU A 17 -37.11 20.97 1.23
N GLN A 18 -37.47 22.09 0.60
CA GLN A 18 -38.72 22.79 0.88
C GLN A 18 -39.95 21.99 0.45
N ALA A 19 -39.83 21.16 -0.59
CA ALA A 19 -40.86 20.22 -1.01
C ALA A 19 -40.94 18.95 -0.12
N GLY A 20 -40.09 18.83 0.91
CA GLY A 20 -40.02 17.66 1.78
C GLY A 20 -39.44 16.41 1.12
N GLN A 21 -38.70 16.58 0.01
CA GLN A 21 -38.04 15.48 -0.68
C GLN A 21 -36.71 15.14 -0.02
N GLU A 22 -36.40 13.83 0.05
CA GLU A 22 -35.06 13.37 0.43
C GLU A 22 -34.06 13.68 -0.67
N LEU A 23 -32.82 14.01 -0.26
CA LEU A 23 -31.73 14.23 -1.20
C LEU A 23 -31.14 12.88 -1.63
N SER A 24 -30.91 12.72 -2.94
CA SER A 24 -30.25 11.52 -3.46
C SER A 24 -28.74 11.51 -3.17
N ASP A 25 -28.10 10.35 -3.22
CA ASP A 25 -26.64 10.23 -3.03
C ASP A 25 -25.84 11.13 -3.99
N VAL A 26 -26.37 11.31 -5.21
CA VAL A 26 -25.80 12.19 -6.24
C VAL A 26 -25.94 13.65 -5.84
N ASP A 27 -27.09 14.06 -5.28
CA ASP A 27 -27.33 15.42 -4.80
C ASP A 27 -26.36 15.77 -3.67
N ILE A 28 -26.19 14.89 -2.68
CA ILE A 28 -25.25 15.13 -1.59
C ILE A 28 -23.80 15.13 -2.10
N THR A 29 -23.43 14.20 -2.98
CA THR A 29 -22.06 14.15 -3.53
C THR A 29 -21.74 15.42 -4.33
N ALA A 30 -22.71 15.98 -5.08
CA ALA A 30 -22.57 17.27 -5.74
C ALA A 30 -22.37 18.41 -4.74
N CYS A 31 -23.15 18.42 -3.64
CA CYS A 31 -22.99 19.40 -2.56
C CYS A 31 -21.62 19.31 -1.88
N LEU A 32 -21.15 18.09 -1.59
CA LEU A 32 -19.84 17.84 -1.01
C LEU A 32 -18.74 18.31 -1.95
N LYS A 33 -18.81 17.96 -3.23
CA LYS A 33 -17.84 18.40 -4.25
C LYS A 33 -17.78 19.92 -4.34
N ALA A 34 -18.94 20.55 -4.27
CA ALA A 34 -19.04 21.99 -4.24
C ALA A 34 -18.34 22.59 -3.00
N ALA A 35 -18.64 22.07 -1.81
CA ALA A 35 -18.05 22.55 -0.56
C ALA A 35 -16.53 22.34 -0.50
N THR A 36 -16.04 21.18 -0.94
CA THR A 36 -14.61 20.83 -0.92
C THR A 36 -13.78 21.55 -1.97
N SER A 37 -14.42 22.12 -3.00
CA SER A 37 -13.75 22.94 -4.02
C SER A 37 -13.43 24.37 -3.55
N SER A 38 -13.83 24.74 -2.33
CA SER A 38 -13.52 26.06 -1.78
C SER A 38 -12.05 26.18 -1.37
N GLU A 39 -11.49 27.39 -1.47
CA GLU A 39 -10.09 27.66 -1.10
C GLU A 39 -9.83 27.45 0.41
N GLU A 40 -10.82 27.73 1.25
CA GLU A 40 -10.75 27.47 2.69
C GLU A 40 -10.56 25.99 2.99
N VAL A 41 -11.36 25.13 2.34
CA VAL A 41 -11.23 23.68 2.50
C VAL A 41 -9.93 23.16 1.90
N GLY A 42 -9.49 23.71 0.76
CA GLY A 42 -8.21 23.36 0.15
C GLY A 42 -6.99 23.65 1.04
N SER A 43 -7.06 24.71 1.86
CA SER A 43 -5.96 25.11 2.75
C SER A 43 -6.02 24.49 4.16
N ARG A 44 -7.22 24.20 4.68
CA ARG A 44 -7.40 23.72 6.06
C ARG A 44 -7.81 22.25 6.17
N GLY A 45 -8.25 21.65 5.07
CA GLY A 45 -8.89 20.34 5.07
C GLY A 45 -10.31 20.38 5.64
N PHE A 46 -10.93 19.21 5.74
CA PHE A 46 -12.29 19.02 6.23
C PHE A 46 -12.42 17.64 6.87
N VAL A 47 -13.45 17.46 7.70
CA VAL A 47 -13.84 16.17 8.26
C VAL A 47 -15.26 15.88 7.77
N LEU A 48 -15.46 14.67 7.22
CA LEU A 48 -16.78 14.14 6.93
C LEU A 48 -17.18 13.20 8.06
N ASP A 49 -18.36 13.44 8.62
CA ASP A 49 -18.99 12.60 9.62
C ASP A 49 -20.37 12.18 9.12
N GLY A 50 -20.73 10.92 9.36
CA GLY A 50 -22.00 10.34 8.94
C GLY A 50 -22.15 10.08 7.43
N TRP A 51 -21.13 10.33 6.60
CA TRP A 51 -21.07 9.99 5.17
C TRP A 51 -19.62 9.70 4.77
N PRO A 52 -19.33 8.65 3.99
CA PRO A 52 -20.24 7.65 3.41
C PRO A 52 -20.69 6.61 4.44
N ARG A 53 -21.88 6.04 4.21
CA ARG A 53 -22.47 4.96 5.02
C ARG A 53 -22.44 3.61 4.30
N THR A 54 -22.46 3.64 2.96
CA THR A 54 -22.41 2.45 2.11
C THR A 54 -21.17 2.46 1.21
N GLU A 55 -20.76 1.29 0.73
CA GLU A 55 -19.68 1.19 -0.26
C GLU A 55 -20.03 1.94 -1.56
N ALA A 56 -21.29 1.94 -2.00
CA ALA A 56 -21.74 2.70 -3.16
C ALA A 56 -21.51 4.22 -3.00
N GLN A 57 -21.80 4.76 -1.82
CA GLN A 57 -21.52 6.17 -1.51
C GLN A 57 -20.01 6.47 -1.47
N ALA A 58 -19.19 5.53 -1.00
CA ALA A 58 -17.74 5.69 -1.01
C ALA A 58 -17.17 5.70 -2.44
N ILE A 59 -17.73 4.88 -3.34
CA ILE A 59 -17.41 4.90 -4.76
C ILE A 59 -17.78 6.25 -5.39
N LEU A 60 -18.96 6.79 -5.08
CA LEU A 60 -19.36 8.12 -5.59
C LEU A 60 -18.42 9.23 -5.14
N LEU A 61 -17.91 9.19 -3.90
CA LEU A 61 -16.91 10.14 -3.42
C LEU A 61 -15.59 10.03 -4.21
N GLU A 62 -15.12 8.80 -4.44
CA GLU A 62 -13.91 8.54 -5.25
C GLU A 62 -14.06 9.05 -6.69
N GLU A 63 -15.18 8.75 -7.35
CA GLU A 63 -15.49 9.23 -8.70
C GLU A 63 -15.64 10.75 -8.76
N ALA A 64 -16.14 11.37 -7.70
CA ALA A 64 -16.24 12.82 -7.57
C ALA A 64 -14.88 13.50 -7.34
N GLY A 65 -13.83 12.73 -7.02
CA GLY A 65 -12.49 13.23 -6.66
C GLY A 65 -12.35 13.65 -5.20
N ILE A 66 -13.30 13.26 -4.34
CA ILE A 66 -13.30 13.55 -2.91
C ILE A 66 -12.67 12.37 -2.18
N VAL A 67 -11.34 12.43 -2.02
CA VAL A 67 -10.55 11.34 -1.48
C VAL A 67 -10.15 11.64 -0.03
N PRO A 68 -10.52 10.81 0.95
CA PRO A 68 -10.07 11.00 2.32
C PRO A 68 -8.58 10.66 2.45
N SER A 69 -7.81 11.52 3.13
CA SER A 69 -6.42 11.20 3.50
C SER A 69 -6.34 10.13 4.58
N THR A 70 -7.27 10.14 5.52
CA THR A 70 -7.42 9.15 6.59
C THR A 70 -8.89 8.84 6.82
N VAL A 71 -9.22 7.56 6.97
CA VAL A 71 -10.55 7.10 7.41
C VAL A 71 -10.41 6.58 8.83
N VAL A 72 -11.04 7.26 9.79
CA VAL A 72 -11.01 6.85 11.20
C VAL A 72 -12.25 6.02 11.50
N GLU A 73 -12.06 4.75 11.81
CA GLU A 73 -13.11 3.82 12.21
C GLU A 73 -13.10 3.65 13.73
N ILE A 74 -14.10 4.18 14.42
CA ILE A 74 -14.24 4.01 15.86
C ILE A 74 -14.93 2.67 16.12
N SER A 75 -14.18 1.69 16.62
CA SER A 75 -14.70 0.36 16.95
C SER A 75 -15.29 0.37 18.35
N THR A 76 -16.56 0.04 18.50
CA THR A 76 -17.27 0.02 19.79
C THR A 76 -18.34 -1.06 19.78
N SER A 77 -18.58 -1.69 20.91
CA SER A 77 -19.67 -2.66 21.07
C SER A 77 -21.04 -2.00 21.08
N ASP A 78 -22.05 -2.70 20.58
CA ASP A 78 -23.44 -2.21 20.60
C ASP A 78 -23.93 -1.87 22.02
N ALA A 79 -23.42 -2.58 23.03
CA ALA A 79 -23.73 -2.31 24.44
C ALA A 79 -23.25 -0.92 24.87
N THR A 80 -22.00 -0.57 24.53
CA THR A 80 -21.43 0.74 24.81
C THR A 80 -22.11 1.83 23.99
N CYS A 81 -22.43 1.56 22.71
CA CYS A 81 -23.21 2.49 21.88
C CYS A 81 -24.57 2.81 22.51
N ARG A 82 -25.32 1.79 22.97
CA ARG A 82 -26.61 1.99 23.67
C ARG A 82 -26.46 2.72 25.00
N ALA A 83 -25.42 2.42 25.77
CA ALA A 83 -25.18 3.06 27.05
C ALA A 83 -24.78 4.54 26.93
N ARG A 84 -24.14 4.93 25.82
CA ARG A 84 -23.70 6.30 25.53
C ARG A 84 -24.67 7.08 24.63
N GLY A 85 -25.58 6.38 23.95
CA GLY A 85 -26.61 6.98 23.11
C GLY A 85 -27.62 7.79 23.92
N PRO A 86 -28.33 8.75 23.30
CA PRO A 86 -29.38 9.48 23.98
C PRO A 86 -30.42 8.50 24.54
N ILE A 87 -30.89 8.72 25.78
CA ILE A 87 -31.88 7.88 26.45
C ILE A 87 -33.25 7.89 25.70
N ASP A 88 -33.48 8.90 24.85
CA ASP A 88 -34.75 9.15 24.15
C ASP A 88 -34.66 9.12 22.61
N VAL A 89 -33.69 8.43 22.00
CA VAL A 89 -33.73 8.21 20.54
C VAL A 89 -34.71 7.10 20.20
N GLU A 90 -35.80 7.51 19.55
CA GLU A 90 -36.83 6.69 18.92
C GLU A 90 -36.19 5.56 18.06
N PRO A 91 -36.83 4.38 17.92
CA PRO A 91 -36.22 3.12 17.42
C PRO A 91 -35.68 3.16 15.98
N GLN A 92 -35.75 4.30 15.29
CA GLN A 92 -35.20 4.48 13.96
C GLN A 92 -33.66 4.42 13.93
N LEU A 93 -33.00 4.72 15.05
CA LEU A 93 -31.53 4.58 15.19
C LEU A 93 -31.08 3.11 15.22
N ASP A 94 -31.94 2.16 15.58
CA ASP A 94 -31.61 0.72 15.55
C ASP A 94 -31.42 0.19 14.12
N SER A 95 -31.93 0.91 13.10
CA SER A 95 -31.65 0.59 11.70
C SER A 95 -30.26 1.03 11.22
N TYR A 96 -29.60 1.97 11.93
CA TYR A 96 -28.26 2.47 11.59
C TYR A 96 -27.15 1.43 11.81
N HIS A 97 -27.33 0.53 12.78
CA HIS A 97 -26.32 -0.48 13.15
C HIS A 97 -26.65 -1.89 12.60
N ARG A 98 -27.86 -2.11 12.09
CA ARG A 98 -28.35 -3.46 11.77
C ARG A 98 -28.12 -3.93 10.34
N SER A 99 -27.54 -3.11 9.46
CA SER A 99 -27.10 -3.61 8.15
C SER A 99 -25.74 -4.32 8.30
N ASN A 100 -25.81 -5.55 8.80
CA ASN A 100 -24.75 -6.53 8.68
C ASN A 100 -24.57 -6.90 7.19
N SER A 101 -23.93 -6.01 6.43
CA SER A 101 -23.48 -6.28 5.07
C SER A 101 -21.96 -6.21 5.07
N LYS A 102 -21.30 -7.18 4.46
CA LYS A 102 -19.84 -7.36 4.44
C LYS A 102 -19.07 -6.18 3.79
N SER A 103 -19.75 -5.13 3.35
CA SER A 103 -19.24 -3.98 2.60
C SER A 103 -19.48 -2.68 3.37
N THR A 104 -18.62 -2.41 4.36
CA THR A 104 -18.57 -1.07 4.99
C THR A 104 -17.70 -0.13 4.15
N PRO A 105 -17.90 1.19 4.23
CA PRO A 105 -17.00 2.16 3.61
C PRO A 105 -15.54 1.97 4.06
N SER A 106 -15.30 1.64 5.33
CA SER A 106 -13.98 1.30 5.85
C SER A 106 -13.38 0.10 5.10
N SER A 107 -14.16 -0.94 4.84
CA SER A 107 -13.65 -2.11 4.10
C SER A 107 -13.24 -1.74 2.66
N PHE A 108 -13.98 -0.84 2.01
CA PHE A 108 -13.67 -0.33 0.67
C PHE A 108 -12.36 0.47 0.67
N TYR A 109 -12.23 1.47 1.55
CA TYR A 109 -11.02 2.28 1.65
C TYR A 109 -9.79 1.48 2.10
N ARG A 110 -9.97 0.48 2.95
CA ARG A 110 -8.89 -0.44 3.34
C ARG A 110 -8.34 -1.21 2.13
N ARG A 111 -9.22 -1.66 1.22
CA ARG A 111 -8.83 -2.36 -0.02
C ARG A 111 -8.27 -1.43 -1.09
N LEU A 112 -8.86 -0.24 -1.24
CA LEU A 112 -8.50 0.69 -2.31
C LEU A 112 -7.24 1.48 -2.00
N ARG A 113 -7.08 1.93 -0.76
CA ARG A 113 -6.07 2.94 -0.36
C ARG A 113 -5.23 2.53 0.85
N GLY A 114 -5.73 1.65 1.71
CA GLY A 114 -5.02 1.27 2.93
C GLY A 114 -4.89 2.44 3.93
N ASN A 115 -5.79 3.43 3.87
CA ASN A 115 -5.80 4.64 4.69
C ASN A 115 -6.78 4.56 5.88
N VAL A 116 -7.16 3.35 6.30
CA VAL A 116 -8.12 3.14 7.38
C VAL A 116 -7.38 2.91 8.69
N VAL A 117 -7.77 3.68 9.72
CA VAL A 117 -7.24 3.54 11.07
C VAL A 117 -8.39 3.22 12.01
N THR A 118 -8.31 2.07 12.67
CA THR A 118 -9.30 1.69 13.69
C THR A 118 -8.87 2.25 15.05
N VAL A 119 -9.80 2.94 15.72
CA VAL A 119 -9.62 3.49 17.07
C VAL A 119 -10.53 2.73 18.04
N ASP A 120 -9.99 2.31 19.17
CA ASP A 120 -10.75 1.64 20.22
C ASP A 120 -11.67 2.65 20.93
N GLY A 121 -12.97 2.56 20.63
CA GLY A 121 -14.00 3.42 21.18
C GLY A 121 -14.51 3.00 22.57
N GLU A 122 -14.08 1.85 23.10
CA GLU A 122 -14.41 1.46 24.49
C GLU A 122 -13.69 2.35 25.52
N GLN A 123 -12.62 3.02 25.09
CA GLN A 123 -11.83 3.91 25.93
C GLN A 123 -12.58 5.21 26.31
N SER A 124 -11.95 6.00 27.18
CA SER A 124 -12.43 7.34 27.53
C SER A 124 -12.43 8.27 26.31
N ARG A 125 -13.30 9.31 26.35
CA ARG A 125 -13.37 10.35 25.30
C ARG A 125 -12.00 10.92 24.92
N TRP A 126 -11.15 11.19 25.92
CA TRP A 126 -9.82 11.76 25.71
C TRP A 126 -8.84 10.78 25.06
N ALA A 127 -8.92 9.50 25.40
CA ALA A 127 -8.08 8.47 24.80
C ALA A 127 -8.45 8.23 23.33
N VAL A 128 -9.76 8.18 23.02
CA VAL A 128 -10.26 8.11 21.64
C VAL A 128 -9.80 9.31 20.83
N TYR A 129 -9.99 10.52 21.37
CA TYR A 129 -9.54 11.76 20.74
C TYR A 129 -8.04 11.74 20.45
N ALA A 130 -7.20 11.43 21.45
CA ALA A 130 -5.75 11.42 21.30
C ALA A 130 -5.27 10.33 20.33
N ALA A 131 -5.99 9.21 20.20
CA ALA A 131 -5.69 8.18 19.22
C ALA A 131 -6.02 8.63 17.78
N ALA A 132 -7.19 9.22 17.57
CA ALA A 132 -7.59 9.77 16.28
C ALA A 132 -6.66 10.92 15.85
N GLU A 133 -6.38 11.86 16.75
CA GLU A 133 -5.50 13.00 16.51
C GLU A 133 -4.09 12.55 16.09
N ARG A 134 -3.47 11.63 16.83
CA ARG A 134 -2.15 11.09 16.48
C ARG A 134 -2.13 10.46 15.09
N SER A 135 -3.19 9.75 14.72
CA SER A 135 -3.29 9.05 13.44
C SER A 135 -3.41 10.03 12.26
N VAL A 136 -4.24 11.07 12.42
CA VAL A 136 -4.39 12.14 11.42
C VAL A 136 -3.10 12.95 11.30
N MET A 137 -2.49 13.35 12.42
CA MET A 137 -1.23 14.10 12.42
C MET A 137 -0.09 13.31 11.75
N ALA A 138 0.02 12.00 12.03
CA ALA A 138 1.03 11.16 11.39
C ALA A 138 0.85 11.09 9.86
N THR A 139 -0.39 11.01 9.39
CA THR A 139 -0.70 11.02 7.95
C THR A 139 -0.35 12.37 7.33
N GLN A 140 -0.76 13.49 7.93
CA GLN A 140 -0.43 14.83 7.42
C GLN A 140 1.08 15.08 7.36
N GLN A 141 1.83 14.65 8.38
CA GLN A 141 3.29 14.76 8.40
C GLN A 141 3.92 13.91 7.29
N ALA A 142 3.44 12.68 7.09
CA ALA A 142 3.93 11.81 6.02
C ALA A 142 3.66 12.41 4.63
N GLU A 143 2.46 12.94 4.38
CA GLU A 143 2.09 13.60 3.12
C GLU A 143 2.90 14.86 2.84
N SER A 144 3.13 15.68 3.86
CA SER A 144 3.96 16.88 3.75
C SER A 144 5.41 16.52 3.42
N HIS A 145 5.98 15.56 4.15
CA HIS A 145 7.34 15.07 3.93
C HIS A 145 7.50 14.44 2.55
N TYR A 146 6.54 13.65 2.09
CA TYR A 146 6.52 13.10 0.75
C TYR A 146 6.51 14.19 -0.32
N ARG A 147 5.56 15.14 -0.24
CA ARG A 147 5.46 16.25 -1.21
C ARG A 147 6.76 17.05 -1.30
N GLN A 148 7.36 17.35 -0.15
CA GLN A 148 8.64 18.06 -0.10
C GLN A 148 9.74 17.28 -0.82
N ARG A 149 9.89 15.98 -0.53
CA ARG A 149 10.95 15.15 -1.11
C ARG A 149 10.78 14.95 -2.61
N ILE A 150 9.56 14.65 -3.07
CA ILE A 150 9.28 14.50 -4.51
C ILE A 150 9.55 15.81 -5.26
N SER A 151 9.16 16.96 -4.71
CA SER A 151 9.47 18.26 -5.32
C SER A 151 10.97 18.57 -5.39
N ALA A 152 11.76 17.98 -4.49
CA ALA A 152 13.21 18.10 -4.46
C ALA A 152 13.94 17.01 -5.29
N GLY A 153 13.20 16.15 -6.00
CA GLY A 153 13.78 15.01 -6.75
C GLY A 153 14.40 13.94 -5.85
N GLN A 154 13.97 13.85 -4.60
CA GLN A 154 14.48 12.89 -3.61
C GLN A 154 13.53 11.69 -3.45
N PRO A 155 14.06 10.49 -3.15
CA PRO A 155 13.23 9.30 -2.97
C PRO A 155 12.37 9.43 -1.71
N ALA A 156 11.11 9.00 -1.71
CA ALA A 156 10.19 9.19 -0.59
C ALA A 156 9.40 7.91 -0.24
N LYS A 157 9.19 7.66 1.06
CA LYS A 157 8.38 6.52 1.54
C LYS A 157 6.89 6.72 1.24
N LEU A 158 6.18 5.63 0.94
CA LEU A 158 4.75 5.62 0.63
C LEU A 158 3.85 5.00 1.72
N SER A 159 4.43 4.50 2.81
CA SER A 159 3.74 3.64 3.80
C SER A 159 2.43 4.20 4.38
N THR A 160 2.30 5.53 4.43
CA THR A 160 1.15 6.22 5.08
C THR A 160 0.41 7.14 4.10
N LEU A 161 0.56 6.92 2.79
CA LEU A 161 0.09 7.85 1.75
C LEU A 161 -1.17 7.39 1.00
N GLY A 162 -2.07 6.64 1.64
CA GLY A 162 -3.29 6.16 0.97
C GLY A 162 -4.19 7.30 0.43
N GLY A 163 -4.10 8.50 1.02
CA GLY A 163 -4.73 9.72 0.49
C GLY A 163 -4.17 10.21 -0.85
N VAL A 164 -2.88 9.93 -1.11
CA VAL A 164 -2.17 10.42 -2.30
C VAL A 164 -2.20 9.38 -3.42
N ILE A 165 -2.02 8.10 -3.08
CA ILE A 165 -1.90 7.01 -4.03
C ILE A 165 -2.84 5.85 -3.68
N SER A 166 -3.57 5.34 -4.67
CA SER A 166 -4.33 4.11 -4.51
C SER A 166 -3.40 2.89 -4.58
N LEU A 167 -3.75 1.81 -3.88
CA LEU A 167 -2.97 0.57 -3.89
C LEU A 167 -2.86 -0.03 -5.30
N ASP A 168 -3.88 0.18 -6.13
CA ASP A 168 -3.90 -0.26 -7.52
C ASP A 168 -2.99 0.60 -8.42
N SER A 169 -2.98 1.92 -8.23
CA SER A 169 -2.03 2.83 -8.90
C SER A 169 -0.59 2.47 -8.56
N PHE A 170 -0.31 2.16 -7.29
CA PHE A 170 1.01 1.70 -6.87
C PHE A 170 1.41 0.40 -7.58
N ARG A 171 0.52 -0.62 -7.58
CA ARG A 171 0.77 -1.91 -8.23
C ARG A 171 1.05 -1.76 -9.73
N ARG A 172 0.27 -0.92 -10.42
CA ARG A 172 0.43 -0.66 -11.86
C ARG A 172 1.66 0.22 -12.17
N GLY A 173 2.07 1.07 -11.24
CA GLY A 173 3.22 1.95 -11.40
C GLY A 173 4.54 1.37 -10.87
N LEU A 174 4.58 0.10 -10.46
CA LEU A 174 5.83 -0.57 -10.12
C LEU A 174 6.79 -0.50 -11.30
N SER A 175 8.05 -0.16 -11.01
CA SER A 175 9.08 -0.02 -12.03
C SER A 175 9.16 -1.27 -12.91
N ALA A 176 9.09 -1.11 -14.23
CA ALA A 176 9.19 -2.25 -15.16
C ALA A 176 10.49 -3.04 -15.04
N GLU A 177 11.56 -2.41 -14.52
CA GLU A 177 12.88 -3.03 -14.36
C GLU A 177 12.95 -4.01 -13.19
N PHE A 178 12.16 -3.77 -12.14
CA PHE A 178 12.20 -4.55 -10.91
C PHE A 178 10.85 -5.20 -10.58
N GLY A 179 9.73 -4.67 -11.04
CA GLY A 179 8.39 -5.13 -10.68
C GLY A 179 8.22 -5.18 -9.16
N GLY A 180 8.02 -6.39 -8.63
CA GLY A 180 7.94 -6.66 -7.19
C GLY A 180 9.27 -6.96 -6.50
N TYR A 181 10.40 -6.97 -7.22
CA TYR A 181 11.72 -7.27 -6.66
C TYR A 181 12.36 -6.04 -6.00
N CYS A 182 13.07 -6.27 -4.90
CA CYS A 182 13.83 -5.25 -4.19
C CYS A 182 15.13 -4.91 -4.95
N PRO A 183 15.34 -3.67 -5.42
CA PRO A 183 16.58 -3.26 -6.09
C PRO A 183 17.83 -3.43 -5.22
N VAL A 184 17.69 -3.19 -3.91
CA VAL A 184 18.81 -3.28 -2.96
C VAL A 184 19.29 -4.72 -2.81
N SER A 185 18.37 -5.65 -2.56
CA SER A 185 18.66 -7.07 -2.44
C SER A 185 19.16 -7.65 -3.76
N PHE A 186 18.58 -7.23 -4.89
CA PHE A 186 19.00 -7.66 -6.22
C PHE A 186 20.46 -7.27 -6.51
N LYS A 187 20.86 -6.04 -6.18
CA LYS A 187 22.25 -5.61 -6.35
C LYS A 187 23.21 -6.33 -5.41
N GLY A 188 22.77 -6.67 -4.19
CA GLY A 188 23.52 -7.50 -3.25
C GLY A 188 23.83 -8.88 -3.83
N TRP A 189 22.82 -9.55 -4.39
CA TRP A 189 22.94 -10.84 -5.05
C TRP A 189 23.88 -10.80 -6.26
N MET A 190 23.72 -9.80 -7.14
CA MET A 190 24.54 -9.67 -8.35
C MET A 190 26.05 -9.50 -8.02
N LYS A 191 26.39 -8.84 -6.91
CA LYS A 191 27.79 -8.76 -6.43
C LYS A 191 28.36 -10.11 -5.99
N MET A 192 27.53 -11.03 -5.50
CA MET A 192 28.00 -12.37 -5.11
C MET A 192 28.25 -13.25 -6.34
N VAL A 193 27.32 -13.28 -7.30
CA VAL A 193 27.45 -14.05 -8.54
C VAL A 193 28.67 -13.62 -9.36
N VAL A 194 28.94 -12.32 -9.47
CA VAL A 194 30.12 -11.81 -10.19
C VAL A 194 31.44 -12.20 -9.49
N LYS A 195 31.47 -12.30 -8.16
CA LYS A 195 32.65 -12.76 -7.42
C LYS A 195 32.94 -14.24 -7.65
N GLU A 196 31.93 -15.08 -7.81
CA GLU A 196 32.13 -16.51 -8.09
C GLU A 196 32.65 -16.75 -9.51
N VAL A 197 32.22 -15.95 -10.49
CA VAL A 197 32.70 -16.05 -11.88
C VAL A 197 34.08 -15.40 -12.05
N GLY A 198 34.41 -14.40 -11.23
CA GLY A 198 35.66 -13.65 -11.29
C GLY A 198 36.66 -14.01 -10.19
N THR A 199 37.47 -15.04 -10.43
CA THR A 199 38.85 -15.32 -9.94
C THR A 199 39.08 -16.77 -9.52
N SER A 200 38.99 -17.69 -10.49
CA SER A 200 39.80 -18.91 -10.44
C SER A 200 41.26 -18.55 -10.73
N LYS A 201 41.98 -18.02 -9.73
CA LYS A 201 43.43 -18.19 -9.66
C LYS A 201 43.67 -19.51 -8.95
N THR A 202 43.98 -20.53 -9.74
CA THR A 202 44.39 -21.86 -9.27
C THR A 202 45.44 -21.77 -8.16
N PRO A 203 45.15 -22.25 -6.93
CA PRO A 203 46.20 -22.49 -5.96
C PRO A 203 46.83 -23.85 -6.28
N ARG A 204 48.16 -23.85 -6.40
CA ARG A 204 48.96 -25.07 -6.47
C ARG A 204 48.69 -25.95 -5.24
N ARG A 205 48.45 -27.23 -5.55
CA ARG A 205 48.39 -28.41 -4.68
C ARG A 205 49.45 -28.38 -3.56
N ARG A 206 49.01 -28.36 -2.29
CA ARG A 206 49.67 -29.05 -1.18
C ARG A 206 48.63 -29.74 -0.29
N GLN A 207 49.08 -30.86 0.24
CA GLN A 207 48.37 -32.01 0.78
C GLN A 207 48.11 -31.88 2.30
N HIS A 208 46.94 -32.37 2.76
CA HIS A 208 46.53 -32.72 4.15
C HIS A 208 46.56 -31.57 5.19
N ALA A 209 45.66 -31.42 6.18
CA ALA A 209 44.74 -32.33 6.85
C ALA A 209 43.51 -31.57 7.40
N ALA A 210 42.49 -32.35 7.77
CA ALA A 210 41.12 -32.01 8.15
C ALA A 210 40.93 -30.93 9.24
N VAL A 211 39.88 -30.11 9.10
CA VAL A 211 38.99 -29.69 10.20
C VAL A 211 37.58 -29.41 9.63
N HIS A 212 36.63 -30.23 10.05
CA HIS A 212 35.16 -30.10 10.14
C HIS A 212 34.35 -29.32 9.10
N ASP A 213 33.40 -30.07 8.52
CA ASP A 213 32.23 -29.64 7.78
C ASP A 213 31.46 -28.52 8.49
N ALA A 214 31.35 -27.37 7.84
CA ALA A 214 30.26 -26.43 8.05
C ALA A 214 29.46 -26.40 6.74
N GLU A 215 28.42 -27.21 6.72
CA GLU A 215 27.33 -27.20 5.75
C GLU A 215 26.69 -25.79 5.79
N TYR A 216 27.05 -24.95 4.82
CA TYR A 216 26.38 -23.66 4.62
C TYR A 216 25.27 -23.87 3.60
N ASP A 217 24.03 -23.84 4.07
CA ASP A 217 22.83 -23.81 3.26
C ASP A 217 22.92 -22.70 2.21
N VAL A 218 22.78 -23.08 0.94
CA VAL A 218 22.54 -22.17 -0.17
C VAL A 218 21.17 -21.53 0.07
N VAL A 219 21.14 -20.34 0.66
CA VAL A 219 19.90 -19.58 0.84
C VAL A 219 19.44 -19.13 -0.54
N GLU A 220 18.48 -19.85 -1.12
CA GLU A 220 17.78 -19.43 -2.32
C GLU A 220 17.22 -18.01 -2.13
N PRO A 221 17.30 -17.14 -3.15
CA PRO A 221 16.75 -15.80 -3.06
C PRO A 221 15.24 -15.91 -2.85
N HIS A 222 14.72 -15.35 -1.74
CA HIS A 222 13.29 -15.35 -1.48
C HIS A 222 12.54 -14.71 -2.66
N LEU A 223 11.94 -15.56 -3.48
CA LEU A 223 11.01 -15.17 -4.53
C LEU A 223 9.81 -14.48 -3.87
N CYS A 224 9.69 -13.15 -3.98
CA CYS A 224 8.39 -12.50 -3.93
C CYS A 224 7.72 -12.66 -5.30
N LEU A 225 7.33 -13.89 -5.66
CA LEU A 225 6.49 -14.14 -6.82
C LEU A 225 5.11 -13.54 -6.58
N PHE A 226 4.82 -12.41 -7.21
CA PHE A 226 3.46 -12.17 -7.68
C PHE A 226 3.33 -12.90 -9.01
N GLY A 227 2.89 -14.16 -8.92
CA GLY A 227 2.60 -14.99 -10.08
C GLY A 227 1.56 -14.32 -10.99
N GLY A 228 1.81 -14.41 -12.30
CA GLY A 228 0.88 -14.02 -13.33
C GLY A 228 -0.39 -14.88 -13.30
N VAL A 229 -1.52 -14.18 -13.42
CA VAL A 229 -2.86 -14.59 -13.85
C VAL A 229 -3.44 -15.95 -13.44
N THR A 230 -4.64 -15.83 -12.83
CA THR A 230 -5.79 -16.76 -12.71
C THR A 230 -6.07 -17.24 -11.28
N SER A 231 -7.34 -17.13 -10.92
CA SER A 231 -7.98 -17.56 -9.66
C SER A 231 -7.91 -16.58 -8.48
N PHE A 232 -9.08 -16.00 -8.20
CA PHE A 232 -9.53 -15.58 -6.88
C PHE A 232 -9.22 -16.67 -5.83
N ALA A 233 -8.21 -16.47 -4.97
CA ALA A 233 -8.22 -16.90 -3.56
C ALA A 233 -6.89 -16.54 -2.86
N ALA A 234 -7.05 -15.82 -1.74
CA ALA A 234 -6.14 -15.74 -0.59
C ALA A 234 -4.67 -15.33 -0.84
N VAL A 235 -4.41 -14.02 -0.77
CA VAL A 235 -3.10 -13.47 -0.43
C VAL A 235 -3.30 -12.50 0.74
N GLY A 236 -2.39 -12.54 1.71
CA GLY A 236 -2.47 -11.96 3.06
C GLY A 236 -2.97 -10.51 3.13
N SER A 237 -3.39 -10.13 4.34
CA SER A 237 -4.02 -8.84 4.66
C SER A 237 -3.54 -7.70 3.76
N ASN A 238 -4.47 -7.08 3.02
CA ASN A 238 -4.26 -5.88 2.20
C ASN A 238 -3.68 -4.67 2.99
N GLU A 239 -3.39 -4.84 4.28
CA GLU A 239 -3.06 -3.83 5.26
C GLU A 239 -1.61 -3.32 5.16
N LYS A 240 -0.74 -4.00 4.39
CA LYS A 240 0.70 -3.69 4.30
C LYS A 240 1.24 -3.55 2.88
N VAL A 241 0.37 -3.25 1.91
CA VAL A 241 0.78 -3.15 0.49
C VAL A 241 1.84 -2.06 0.28
N LEU A 242 1.70 -0.91 0.94
CA LEU A 242 2.65 0.21 0.88
C LEU A 242 3.79 0.11 1.90
N GLU A 243 3.83 -0.95 2.73
CA GLU A 243 4.95 -1.17 3.64
C GLU A 243 6.25 -1.29 2.84
N ASN A 244 7.32 -0.60 3.23
CA ASN A 244 8.59 -0.59 2.48
C ASN A 244 8.47 -0.17 1.00
N ALA A 245 7.40 0.53 0.62
CA ALA A 245 7.26 1.11 -0.70
C ALA A 245 7.91 2.50 -0.76
N VAL A 246 8.63 2.75 -1.85
CA VAL A 246 9.31 4.02 -2.10
C VAL A 246 8.99 4.50 -3.51
N GLU A 247 8.80 5.80 -3.66
CA GLU A 247 8.81 6.46 -4.95
C GLU A 247 10.14 7.17 -5.19
N TYR A 248 10.65 7.06 -6.40
CA TYR A 248 11.79 7.85 -6.87
C TYR A 248 11.68 8.08 -8.37
N ASP A 249 11.85 9.33 -8.81
CA ASP A 249 11.81 9.73 -10.22
C ASP A 249 10.53 9.27 -10.95
N GLY A 250 9.37 9.41 -10.29
CA GLY A 250 8.07 9.01 -10.83
C GLY A 250 7.85 7.49 -10.96
N LYS A 251 8.77 6.66 -10.45
CA LYS A 251 8.66 5.20 -10.44
C LYS A 251 8.48 4.68 -9.01
N TYR A 252 7.73 3.58 -8.87
CA TYR A 252 7.55 2.91 -7.58
C TYR A 252 8.44 1.68 -7.44
N TYR A 253 8.93 1.47 -6.22
CA TYR A 253 9.80 0.37 -5.84
C TYR A 253 9.31 -0.26 -4.55
N LYS A 254 9.32 -1.60 -4.49
CA LYS A 254 9.05 -2.37 -3.27
C LYS A 254 10.38 -2.85 -2.70
N LEU A 255 10.62 -2.60 -1.42
CA LEU A 255 11.85 -2.97 -0.72
C LEU A 255 11.59 -4.10 0.28
N ALA A 256 12.62 -4.91 0.53
CA ALA A 256 12.49 -6.13 1.33
C ALA A 256 12.22 -5.83 2.81
N GLY A 257 12.86 -4.79 3.35
CA GLY A 257 12.75 -4.40 4.75
C GLY A 257 13.12 -2.94 4.99
N ASP A 258 13.02 -2.51 6.25
CA ASP A 258 13.32 -1.14 6.66
C ASP A 258 14.78 -0.75 6.42
N ASP A 259 15.71 -1.70 6.49
CA ASP A 259 17.13 -1.43 6.27
C ASP A 259 17.41 -1.20 4.78
N GLU A 260 16.80 -1.97 3.89
CA GLU A 260 16.83 -1.70 2.45
C GLU A 260 16.17 -0.36 2.12
N VAL A 261 15.09 -0.01 2.81
CA VAL A 261 14.47 1.32 2.68
C VAL A 261 15.46 2.42 3.05
N LYS A 262 16.16 2.31 4.18
CA LYS A 262 17.17 3.31 4.57
C LYS A 262 18.29 3.41 3.54
N LEU A 263 18.80 2.28 3.07
CA LEU A 263 19.85 2.22 2.04
C LEU A 263 19.41 2.89 0.74
N PHE A 264 18.20 2.56 0.26
CA PHE A 264 17.67 3.11 -0.98
C PHE A 264 17.39 4.62 -0.86
N LEU A 265 16.88 5.09 0.29
CA LEU A 265 16.63 6.51 0.52
C LEU A 265 17.91 7.36 0.57
N ASP A 266 19.04 6.76 0.98
CA ASP A 266 20.36 7.42 1.01
C ASP A 266 20.96 7.55 -0.39
N LYS A 267 20.96 6.45 -1.17
CA LYS A 267 21.64 6.37 -2.48
C LYS A 267 20.82 5.59 -3.52
N PRO A 268 19.69 6.13 -4.00
CA PRO A 268 18.80 5.41 -4.91
C PRO A 268 19.49 5.07 -6.24
N ASP A 269 20.20 6.03 -6.83
CA ASP A 269 20.93 5.85 -8.09
C ASP A 269 21.92 4.70 -8.04
N PHE A 270 22.54 4.47 -6.89
CA PHE A 270 23.44 3.33 -6.74
C PHE A 270 22.71 2.01 -7.01
N PHE A 271 21.49 1.82 -6.51
CA PHE A 271 20.75 0.56 -6.68
C PHE A 271 20.05 0.46 -8.04
N LEU A 272 19.78 1.59 -8.68
CA LEU A 272 19.09 1.65 -9.98
C LEU A 272 20.06 1.65 -11.16
N HIS A 273 21.30 2.10 -10.98
CA HIS A 273 22.27 2.13 -12.05
C HIS A 273 22.66 0.70 -12.46
N ARG A 274 22.27 0.32 -13.68
CA ARG A 274 22.91 -0.79 -14.39
C ARG A 274 24.34 -0.35 -14.65
N SER A 275 25.27 -0.76 -13.80
CA SER A 275 26.65 -0.88 -14.25
C SER A 275 26.58 -1.75 -15.51
N ARG A 276 26.83 -1.13 -16.67
CA ARG A 276 27.00 -1.83 -17.94
C ARG A 276 27.98 -2.95 -17.64
N ILE A 277 27.56 -4.20 -17.78
CA ILE A 277 28.51 -5.31 -17.76
C ILE A 277 29.31 -5.11 -19.05
N GLU A 278 30.48 -4.46 -18.94
CA GLU A 278 31.29 -4.09 -20.11
C GLU A 278 31.92 -5.29 -20.82
N ASP A 279 31.84 -6.50 -20.24
CA ASP A 279 32.36 -7.71 -20.84
C ASP A 279 31.36 -8.87 -20.70
N VAL A 280 30.31 -8.86 -21.53
CA VAL A 280 29.54 -10.09 -21.77
C VAL A 280 30.29 -10.88 -22.85
N PRO A 281 30.83 -12.07 -22.57
CA PRO A 281 31.53 -12.86 -23.58
C PRO A 281 30.60 -13.16 -24.76
N HIS A 282 31.02 -12.83 -25.99
CA HIS A 282 30.23 -13.05 -27.21
C HIS A 282 29.99 -14.53 -27.56
N HIS A 283 30.51 -15.47 -26.75
CA HIS A 283 30.26 -16.90 -26.90
C HIS A 283 29.97 -17.54 -25.53
N ILE A 284 28.76 -18.07 -25.38
CA ILE A 284 28.43 -19.04 -24.34
C ILE A 284 28.75 -20.42 -24.94
N PRO A 285 29.79 -21.14 -24.49
CA PRO A 285 29.99 -22.51 -24.92
C PRO A 285 28.89 -23.35 -24.30
N LEU A 286 27.93 -23.79 -25.11
CA LEU A 286 26.98 -24.83 -24.71
C LEU A 286 27.81 -26.09 -24.42
N LEU A 287 27.89 -26.47 -23.14
CA LEU A 287 28.45 -27.75 -22.73
C LEU A 287 27.70 -28.85 -23.48
N GLN A 288 28.41 -29.54 -24.38
CA GLN A 288 27.90 -30.76 -24.98
C GLN A 288 27.61 -31.74 -23.84
N VAL A 289 26.34 -32.03 -23.61
CA VAL A 289 25.88 -33.01 -22.63
C VAL A 289 26.37 -34.38 -23.12
N SER A 290 27.52 -34.83 -22.63
CA SER A 290 27.94 -36.22 -22.81
C SER A 290 27.03 -37.10 -21.97
N SER A 291 26.23 -37.94 -22.63
CA SER A 291 25.33 -38.91 -22.02
C SER A 291 26.07 -39.80 -21.02
N PHE A 292 25.84 -39.59 -19.72
CA PHE A 292 26.14 -40.58 -18.69
C PHE A 292 24.82 -41.23 -18.25
N ALA A 293 24.62 -42.47 -18.70
CA ALA A 293 23.56 -43.34 -18.24
C ALA A 293 23.84 -43.75 -16.79
N PHE A 294 23.00 -43.31 -15.85
CA PHE A 294 23.01 -43.80 -14.48
C PHE A 294 22.02 -44.98 -14.37
N ALA A 295 22.55 -46.18 -14.16
CA ALA A 295 21.76 -47.37 -13.85
C ALA A 295 21.31 -47.34 -12.38
N TYR A 296 19.99 -47.36 -12.15
CA TYR A 296 19.42 -47.51 -10.82
C TYR A 296 19.49 -48.98 -10.38
N ARG A 297 20.13 -49.24 -9.23
CA ARG A 297 20.09 -50.54 -8.55
C ARG A 297 19.08 -50.44 -7.41
N THR A 298 17.95 -51.13 -7.54
CA THR A 298 16.97 -51.32 -6.47
C THR A 298 17.47 -52.39 -5.52
N SER A 299 17.58 -52.09 -4.22
CA SER A 299 17.84 -53.08 -3.18
C SER A 299 16.58 -53.23 -2.33
N THR A 300 15.93 -54.38 -2.47
CA THR A 300 14.79 -54.81 -1.66
C THR A 300 15.30 -55.39 -0.35
N CYS A 301 14.72 -54.96 0.77
CA CYS A 301 14.93 -55.54 2.09
C CYS A 301 14.08 -56.81 2.22
N MET A 302 14.67 -57.87 2.79
CA MET A 302 13.94 -58.97 3.46
C MET A 302 13.80 -58.63 4.95
#